data_AF-A0AAN4JKF9-F1
#
_entry.id   AF-A0AAN4JKF9-F1
#
_cell.length_a   1.000
_cell.length_b   1.000
_cell.length_c   1.000
_cell.angle_alpha   90.00
_cell.angle_beta   90.00
_cell.angle_gamma   90.00
#
_symmetry.space_group_name_H-M   'P 1'
#
loop_
_entity.id
_entity.type
_entity.pdbx_description
1 polymer ?
#
loop_
_entity_poly.entity_id
_entity_poly.type
_entity_poly.pdbx_seq_one_letter_code
_entity_poly.pdbx_strand_id
1 'polypeptide(L)'
;MTINYQVLREAAEKATPDEWVAFISTDTGTYAVHTPGDERCEDVIKWTGFDGQKNAENNARHVAAFNPKVALELLGEIKCLEDTNIDAMCRIAELETNLAALVAENAGLKHAMAVTLEHVSVTDAGQAGVAAMIINDALHHSETPATDAFLAEIRAEARNEGINYTASRLAAAFNHGFINKSLREVFDVTRMILSAKEELANEAHPIDGLSGEYAEKSLEEWAEQIRKGSSQ
;
A
#
# COMPACT_ATOMS: atom_id res chain seq x y z
N MET A 1 17.23 -11.93 25.59
CA MET A 1 18.39 -11.97 24.67
C MET A 1 18.06 -11.02 23.54
N THR A 2 18.88 -10.00 23.31
CA THR A 2 18.68 -9.08 22.18
C THR A 2 19.40 -9.66 20.98
N ILE A 3 18.66 -9.97 19.92
CA ILE A 3 19.23 -10.51 18.69
C ILE A 3 19.76 -9.33 17.87
N ASN A 4 21.01 -9.40 17.43
CA ASN A 4 21.58 -8.42 16.52
C ASN A 4 21.46 -8.93 15.08
N TYR A 5 20.44 -8.46 14.36
CA TYR A 5 20.15 -8.90 12.99
C TYR A 5 21.27 -8.56 12.00
N GLN A 6 21.99 -7.45 12.21
CA GLN A 6 23.11 -7.08 11.35
C GLN A 6 24.26 -8.08 11.47
N VAL A 7 24.62 -8.44 12.71
CA VAL A 7 25.66 -9.45 12.96
C VAL A 7 25.25 -10.82 12.40
N LEU A 8 23.98 -11.20 12.51
CA LEU A 8 23.48 -12.45 11.92
C LEU A 8 23.52 -12.44 10.39
N ARG A 9 23.12 -11.32 9.78
CA ARG A 9 23.17 -11.13 8.32
C ARG A 9 24.60 -11.25 7.81
N GLU A 10 25.55 -10.52 8.42
CA GLU A 10 26.96 -10.58 8.05
C GLU A 10 27.56 -11.99 8.23
N ALA A 11 27.12 -12.73 9.25
CA ALA A 11 27.56 -14.10 9.46
C ALA A 11 27.02 -15.03 8.35
N ALA A 12 25.74 -14.88 7.98
CA ALA A 12 25.11 -15.68 6.93
C ALA A 12 25.68 -15.35 5.53
N GLU A 13 25.95 -14.07 5.22
CA GLU A 13 26.57 -13.64 3.95
C GLU A 13 28.00 -14.19 3.77
N LYS A 14 28.73 -14.44 4.86
CA LYS A 14 30.08 -14.99 4.84
C LYS A 14 30.11 -16.53 4.78
N ALA A 15 29.00 -17.19 5.08
CA ALA A 15 28.91 -18.63 5.07
C ALA A 15 28.78 -19.16 3.63
N THR A 16 28.95 -20.48 3.44
CA THR A 16 28.81 -21.11 2.13
C THR A 16 27.40 -20.85 1.57
N PRO A 17 27.29 -20.19 0.40
CA PRO A 17 26.01 -19.90 -0.22
C PRO A 17 25.33 -21.20 -0.68
N ASP A 18 24.05 -21.10 -1.03
CA ASP A 18 23.19 -22.20 -1.51
C ASP A 18 22.57 -23.11 -0.44
N GLU A 19 21.69 -23.99 -0.90
CA GLU A 19 20.95 -24.92 -0.05
C GLU A 19 21.88 -25.96 0.56
N TRP A 20 21.65 -26.27 1.83
CA TRP A 20 22.34 -27.35 2.52
C TRP A 20 21.38 -28.51 2.72
N VAL A 21 21.91 -29.74 2.64
CA VAL A 21 21.17 -30.99 2.80
C VAL A 21 21.78 -31.81 3.91
N ALA A 22 20.95 -32.54 4.65
CA ALA A 22 21.41 -33.46 5.67
C ALA A 22 21.85 -34.79 5.04
N PHE A 23 23.07 -35.21 5.33
CA PHE A 23 23.61 -36.52 4.97
C PHE A 23 23.59 -37.45 6.19
N ILE A 24 22.85 -38.55 6.08
CA ILE A 24 22.63 -39.51 7.16
C ILE A 24 23.10 -40.90 6.73
N SER A 25 24.11 -41.44 7.40
CA SER A 25 24.62 -42.80 7.21
C SER A 25 24.72 -43.49 8.58
N THR A 26 23.73 -44.33 8.88
CA THR A 26 23.68 -45.10 10.13
C THR A 26 24.80 -46.12 10.22
N ASP A 27 25.17 -46.74 9.09
CA ASP A 27 26.17 -47.81 9.02
C ASP A 27 27.58 -47.31 9.36
N THR A 28 27.88 -46.05 9.03
CA THR A 28 29.17 -45.40 9.32
C THR A 28 29.11 -44.46 10.52
N GLY A 29 27.95 -44.32 11.16
CA GLY A 29 27.72 -43.34 12.23
C GLY A 29 28.01 -41.90 11.77
N THR A 30 27.64 -41.56 10.54
CA THR A 30 27.88 -40.24 9.95
C THR A 30 26.58 -39.47 9.82
N TYR A 31 26.53 -38.33 10.50
CA TYR A 31 25.44 -37.37 10.45
C TYR A 31 26.06 -36.00 10.18
N ALA A 32 25.74 -35.42 9.04
CA ALA A 32 26.43 -34.23 8.56
C ALA A 32 25.53 -33.34 7.70
N VAL A 33 26.01 -32.14 7.40
CA VAL A 33 25.41 -31.26 6.38
C VAL A 33 26.39 -31.08 5.23
N HIS A 34 25.85 -31.00 4.00
CA HIS A 34 26.61 -30.84 2.78
C HIS A 34 25.82 -30.03 1.74
N THR A 35 26.48 -29.61 0.65
CA THR A 35 25.80 -28.99 -0.49
C THR A 35 25.29 -30.07 -1.46
N PRO A 36 24.12 -29.89 -2.11
CA PRO A 36 23.52 -30.88 -3.03
C PRO A 36 24.43 -31.34 -4.17
N GLY A 37 25.41 -30.52 -4.57
CA GLY A 37 26.34 -30.80 -5.66
C GLY A 37 27.58 -31.61 -5.25
N ASP A 38 27.79 -31.87 -3.96
CA ASP A 38 28.94 -32.66 -3.49
C ASP A 38 28.68 -34.17 -3.62
N GLU A 39 29.34 -34.79 -4.60
CA GLU A 39 29.30 -36.24 -4.86
C GLU A 39 30.41 -37.02 -4.13
N ARG A 40 31.37 -36.33 -3.49
CA ARG A 40 32.63 -36.94 -3.00
C ARG A 40 32.86 -36.79 -1.50
N CYS A 41 31.88 -36.27 -0.77
CA CYS A 41 32.01 -35.96 0.66
C CYS A 41 33.16 -34.97 0.94
N GLU A 42 33.48 -34.10 -0.03
CA GLU A 42 34.55 -33.11 0.08
C GLU A 42 34.07 -31.87 0.86
N ASP A 43 32.78 -31.54 0.80
CA ASP A 43 32.14 -30.37 1.42
C ASP A 43 31.17 -30.77 2.54
N VAL A 44 31.68 -31.52 3.53
CA VAL A 44 30.86 -32.12 4.60
C VAL A 44 31.24 -31.57 5.98
N ILE A 45 30.26 -31.01 6.69
CA ILE A 45 30.40 -30.66 8.12
C ILE A 45 29.83 -31.82 8.96
N LYS A 46 30.72 -32.70 9.44
CA LYS A 46 30.37 -33.77 10.39
C LYS A 46 30.48 -33.25 11.83
N TRP A 47 29.36 -32.85 12.42
CA TRP A 47 29.32 -32.37 13.81
C TRP A 47 28.75 -33.46 14.73
N THR A 48 29.52 -33.84 15.76
CA THR A 48 29.13 -34.92 16.68
C THR A 48 28.09 -34.50 17.73
N GLY A 49 27.69 -33.23 17.76
CA GLY A 49 26.83 -32.66 18.79
C GLY A 49 27.53 -32.56 20.16
N PHE A 50 26.79 -32.08 21.15
CA PHE A 50 27.22 -32.02 22.57
C PHE A 50 26.67 -33.18 23.42
N ASP A 51 25.92 -34.09 22.80
CA ASP A 51 25.16 -35.16 23.44
C ASP A 51 25.71 -36.57 23.15
N GLY A 52 26.91 -36.65 22.56
CA GLY A 52 27.51 -37.93 22.16
C GLY A 52 26.77 -38.59 21.01
N GLN A 53 26.31 -37.81 20.04
CA GLN A 53 25.58 -38.23 18.82
C GLN A 53 24.16 -38.80 19.02
N LYS A 54 23.61 -38.75 20.23
CA LYS A 54 22.26 -39.30 20.51
C LYS A 54 21.16 -38.68 19.65
N ASN A 55 21.30 -37.40 19.28
CA ASN A 55 20.36 -36.65 18.44
C ASN A 55 20.99 -36.16 17.13
N ALA A 56 22.10 -36.77 16.69
CA ALA A 56 22.91 -36.26 15.60
C ALA A 56 22.15 -36.14 14.26
N GLU A 57 21.24 -37.08 13.97
CA GLU A 57 20.39 -37.01 12.77
C GLU A 57 19.52 -35.75 12.76
N ASN A 58 18.81 -35.48 13.86
CA ASN A 58 17.93 -34.32 13.96
C ASN A 58 18.72 -33.01 13.92
N ASN A 59 19.90 -32.97 14.54
CA ASN A 59 20.77 -31.80 14.49
C ASN A 59 21.25 -31.51 13.06
N ALA A 60 21.65 -32.54 12.30
CA ALA A 60 22.04 -32.40 10.90
C ALA A 60 20.88 -31.89 10.04
N ARG A 61 19.67 -32.47 10.21
CA ARG A 61 18.45 -32.00 9.54
C ARG A 61 18.14 -30.54 9.87
N HIS A 62 18.26 -30.15 11.14
CA HIS A 62 17.99 -28.78 11.58
C HIS A 62 18.98 -27.77 10.99
N VAL A 63 20.28 -28.05 11.04
CA VAL A 63 21.31 -27.16 10.48
C VAL A 63 21.17 -27.03 8.96
N ALA A 64 20.84 -28.12 8.26
CA ALA A 64 20.60 -28.09 6.83
C ALA A 64 19.37 -27.23 6.47
N ALA A 65 18.29 -27.36 7.24
CA ALA A 65 17.07 -26.60 7.05
C ALA A 65 17.24 -25.11 7.38
N PHE A 66 18.03 -24.78 8.41
CA PHE A 66 18.32 -23.40 8.83
C PHE A 66 19.69 -22.93 8.31
N ASN A 67 19.93 -23.16 7.03
CA ASN A 67 21.15 -22.78 6.34
C ASN A 67 21.26 -21.26 6.11
N PRO A 68 22.40 -20.76 5.62
CA PRO A 68 22.59 -19.32 5.40
C PRO A 68 21.59 -18.69 4.44
N LYS A 69 21.18 -19.39 3.38
CA LYS A 69 20.16 -18.91 2.42
C LYS A 69 18.83 -18.64 3.15
N VAL A 70 18.33 -19.62 3.90
CA VAL A 70 17.08 -19.49 4.67
C VAL A 70 17.21 -18.39 5.72
N ALA A 71 18.33 -18.28 6.41
CA ALA A 71 18.57 -17.20 7.38
C ALA A 71 18.49 -15.81 6.72
N LEU A 72 19.07 -15.63 5.53
CA LEU A 72 19.01 -14.37 4.78
C LEU A 72 17.60 -14.04 4.29
N GLU A 73 16.87 -15.03 3.79
CA GLU A 73 15.46 -14.87 3.37
C GLU A 73 14.59 -14.44 4.57
N LEU A 74 14.69 -15.13 5.71
CA LEU A 74 13.96 -14.77 6.93
C LEU A 74 14.34 -13.37 7.45
N LEU A 75 15.63 -13.03 7.46
CA LEU A 75 16.08 -11.68 7.83
C LEU A 75 15.59 -10.61 6.85
N GLY A 76 15.40 -10.96 5.58
CA GLY A 76 14.77 -10.10 4.58
C GLY A 76 13.28 -9.88 4.86
N GLU A 77 12.56 -10.95 5.16
CA GLU A 77 11.14 -10.89 5.53
C GLU A 77 10.92 -10.07 6.80
N ILE A 78 11.71 -10.31 7.85
CA ILE A 78 11.67 -9.52 9.09
C ILE A 78 11.89 -8.04 8.78
N LYS A 79 12.87 -7.71 7.95
CA LYS A 79 13.14 -6.31 7.58
C LYS A 79 11.97 -5.68 6.84
N CYS A 80 11.37 -6.41 5.89
CA CYS A 80 10.19 -5.94 5.15
C CYS A 80 8.97 -5.72 6.08
N LEU A 81 8.76 -6.62 7.04
CA LEU A 81 7.71 -6.48 8.06
C LEU A 81 7.98 -5.29 9.00
N GLU A 82 9.23 -5.08 9.43
CA GLU A 82 9.61 -3.91 10.21
C GLU A 82 9.33 -2.60 9.47
N ASP A 83 9.72 -2.53 8.19
CA ASP A 83 9.48 -1.35 7.35
C ASP A 83 7.97 -1.12 7.16
N THR A 84 7.20 -2.18 6.88
CA THR A 84 5.73 -2.11 6.77
C THR A 84 5.08 -1.65 8.08
N ASN A 85 5.57 -2.12 9.23
CA ASN A 85 5.07 -1.72 10.54
C ASN A 85 5.37 -0.24 10.83
N ILE A 86 6.55 0.25 10.44
CA ILE A 86 6.90 1.67 10.56
C ILE A 86 5.95 2.52 9.72
N ASP A 87 5.72 2.16 8.46
CA ASP A 87 4.78 2.86 7.57
C ASP A 87 3.36 2.87 8.13
N ALA A 88 2.89 1.73 8.64
CA ALA A 88 1.57 1.61 9.26
C ALA A 88 1.44 2.48 10.51
N MET A 89 2.46 2.50 11.37
CA MET A 89 2.49 3.35 12.57
C MET A 89 2.45 4.84 12.21
N CYS A 90 3.22 5.26 11.19
CA CYS A 90 3.17 6.63 10.67
C CYS A 90 1.76 6.99 10.18
N ARG A 91 1.13 6.12 9.38
CA ARG A 91 -0.22 6.36 8.88
C ARG A 91 -1.27 6.42 9.99
N ILE A 92 -1.16 5.56 11.01
CA ILE A 92 -2.06 5.59 12.18
C ILE A 92 -1.93 6.94 12.90
N ALA A 93 -0.71 7.42 13.15
CA ALA A 93 -0.49 8.69 13.84
C ALA A 93 -1.08 9.90 13.07
N GLU A 94 -0.99 9.90 11.74
CA GLU A 94 -1.64 10.91 10.89
C GLU A 94 -3.16 10.85 11.02
N LEU A 95 -3.75 9.65 10.93
CA LEU A 95 -5.20 9.46 11.05
C LEU A 95 -5.72 9.85 12.43
N GLU A 96 -4.99 9.52 13.51
CA GLU A 96 -5.33 9.94 14.87
C GLU A 96 -5.35 11.48 15.01
N THR A 97 -4.40 12.15 14.36
CA THR A 97 -4.33 13.63 14.34
C THR A 97 -5.54 14.23 13.60
N ASN A 98 -5.86 13.70 12.41
CA ASN A 98 -7.01 14.15 11.64
C ASN A 98 -8.34 13.89 12.39
N LEU A 99 -8.47 12.74 13.04
CA LEU A 99 -9.63 12.40 13.86
C LEU A 99 -9.79 13.37 15.04
N ALA A 100 -8.71 13.71 15.74
CA ALA A 100 -8.75 14.67 16.84
C ALA A 100 -9.24 16.05 16.37
N ALA A 101 -8.78 16.51 15.21
CA ALA A 101 -9.24 17.77 14.61
C ALA A 101 -10.75 17.73 14.27
N LEU A 102 -11.22 16.66 13.63
CA LEU A 102 -12.64 16.47 13.32
C LEU A 102 -13.51 16.37 14.59
N VAL A 103 -13.03 15.71 15.64
CA VAL A 103 -13.74 15.64 16.93
C VAL A 103 -13.85 17.02 17.58
N ALA A 104 -12.76 17.81 17.57
CA ALA A 104 -12.76 19.16 18.10
C ALA A 104 -13.71 20.09 17.33
N GLU A 105 -13.68 20.05 16.00
CA GLU A 105 -14.60 20.79 15.13
C GLU A 105 -16.07 20.41 15.43
N ASN A 106 -16.38 19.11 15.49
CA ASN A 106 -17.71 18.62 15.84
C ASN A 106 -18.17 19.05 17.24
N ALA A 107 -17.28 19.09 18.22
CA ALA A 107 -17.59 19.58 19.55
C ALA A 107 -17.91 21.07 19.53
N GLY A 108 -17.14 21.87 18.78
CA GLY A 108 -17.40 23.29 18.56
C GLY A 108 -18.76 23.56 17.93
N LEU A 109 -19.10 22.83 16.85
CA LEU A 109 -20.41 22.94 16.19
C LEU A 109 -21.56 22.58 17.14
N LYS A 110 -21.45 21.48 17.88
CA LYS A 110 -22.47 21.09 18.87
C LYS A 110 -22.61 22.12 19.99
N HIS A 111 -21.52 22.72 20.44
CA HIS A 111 -21.56 23.77 21.44
C HIS A 111 -22.24 25.04 20.93
N ALA A 112 -21.91 25.48 19.71
CA ALA A 112 -22.55 26.62 19.07
C ALA A 112 -24.07 26.42 18.93
N MET A 113 -24.50 25.21 18.57
CA MET A 113 -25.93 24.84 18.53
C MET A 113 -26.59 24.88 19.91
N ALA A 114 -25.92 24.38 20.96
CA ALA A 114 -26.46 24.42 22.32
C ALA A 114 -26.63 25.86 22.84
N VAL A 115 -25.62 26.71 22.66
CA VAL A 115 -25.66 28.12 23.10
C VAL A 115 -26.79 28.90 22.41
N THR A 116 -26.99 28.68 21.10
CA THR A 116 -28.09 29.33 20.37
C THR A 116 -29.47 28.89 20.87
N LEU A 117 -29.65 27.62 21.21
CA LEU A 117 -30.92 27.11 21.76
C LEU A 117 -31.19 27.62 23.19
N GLU A 118 -30.16 27.87 24.00
CA GLU A 118 -30.30 28.33 25.38
C GLU A 118 -30.63 29.84 25.48
N HIS A 119 -30.12 30.66 24.57
CA HIS A 119 -30.29 32.12 24.61
C HIS A 119 -31.53 32.63 23.85
N VAL A 120 -32.22 31.77 23.11
CA VAL A 120 -33.46 32.14 22.43
C VAL A 120 -34.66 31.68 23.25
N SER A 121 -35.25 32.62 23.99
CA SER A 121 -36.57 32.44 24.60
C SER A 121 -37.65 32.48 23.53
N VAL A 122 -38.02 31.32 22.96
CA VAL A 122 -39.11 31.23 21.98
C VAL A 122 -40.45 31.23 22.71
N THR A 123 -41.06 32.41 22.83
CA THR A 123 -42.39 32.57 23.47
C THR A 123 -43.54 32.70 22.48
N ASP A 124 -43.24 32.96 21.20
CA ASP A 124 -44.19 32.97 20.09
C ASP A 124 -43.58 32.45 18.78
N ALA A 125 -44.45 32.21 17.77
CA ALA A 125 -44.05 31.67 16.47
C ALA A 125 -43.15 32.62 15.65
N GLY A 126 -43.21 33.93 15.90
CA GLY A 126 -42.34 34.92 15.24
C GLY A 126 -40.90 34.83 15.74
N GLN A 127 -40.72 34.70 17.06
CA GLN A 127 -39.42 34.48 17.69
C GLN A 127 -38.81 33.14 17.29
N ALA A 128 -39.63 32.09 17.12
CA ALA A 128 -39.20 30.79 16.62
C ALA A 128 -38.56 30.90 15.23
N GLY A 129 -39.18 31.69 14.34
CA GLY A 129 -38.68 31.95 12.99
C GLY A 129 -37.35 32.71 12.98
N VAL A 130 -37.19 33.72 13.84
CA VAL A 130 -35.94 34.49 13.97
C VAL A 130 -34.81 33.61 14.51
N ALA A 131 -35.10 32.78 15.52
CA ALA A 131 -34.14 31.82 16.07
C ALA A 131 -33.66 30.83 15.01
N ALA A 132 -34.59 30.25 14.25
CA ALA A 132 -34.28 29.33 13.17
C ALA A 132 -33.42 30.00 12.08
N MET A 133 -33.70 31.26 11.76
CA MET A 133 -32.91 32.03 10.79
C MET A 133 -31.48 32.26 11.28
N ILE A 134 -31.29 32.68 12.54
CA ILE A 134 -29.97 32.89 13.13
C ILE A 134 -29.17 31.59 13.20
N ILE A 135 -29.81 30.49 13.58
CA ILE A 135 -29.17 29.17 13.63
C ILE A 135 -28.77 28.71 12.23
N ASN A 136 -29.65 28.86 11.24
CA ASN A 136 -29.34 28.51 9.86
C ASN A 136 -28.18 29.35 9.30
N ASP A 137 -28.19 30.66 9.58
CA ASP A 137 -27.13 31.58 9.17
C ASP A 137 -25.79 31.24 9.83
N ALA A 138 -25.79 30.96 11.14
CA ALA A 138 -24.60 30.55 11.87
C ALA A 138 -24.05 29.19 11.38
N LEU A 139 -24.92 28.24 11.07
CA LEU A 139 -24.52 26.94 10.51
C LEU A 139 -23.96 27.06 9.09
N HIS A 140 -24.52 27.93 8.24
CA HIS A 140 -24.02 28.14 6.87
C HIS A 140 -22.70 28.92 6.81
N HIS A 141 -22.42 29.76 7.80
CA HIS A 141 -21.16 30.52 7.88
C HIS A 141 -20.12 29.89 8.80
N SER A 142 -20.41 28.76 9.43
CA SER A 142 -19.43 28.03 10.22
C SER A 142 -18.44 27.33 9.29
N GLU A 143 -17.18 27.76 9.32
CA GLU A 143 -16.09 27.10 8.59
C GLU A 143 -15.82 25.71 9.20
N THR A 144 -15.58 24.71 8.34
CA THR A 144 -15.26 23.33 8.74
C THR A 144 -13.93 22.88 8.15
N PRO A 145 -12.82 23.54 8.50
CA PRO A 145 -11.52 23.31 7.87
C PRO A 145 -10.99 21.88 8.05
N ALA A 146 -11.30 21.19 9.15
CA ALA A 146 -10.90 19.80 9.35
C ALA A 146 -11.69 18.86 8.43
N THR A 147 -13.00 19.11 8.28
CA THR A 147 -13.84 18.38 7.33
C THR A 147 -13.40 18.64 5.89
N ASP A 148 -13.11 19.88 5.53
CA ASP A 148 -12.67 20.26 4.19
C ASP A 148 -11.32 19.62 3.83
N ALA A 149 -10.36 19.62 4.77
CA ALA A 149 -9.07 18.96 4.60
C ALA A 149 -9.23 17.44 4.42
N PHE A 150 -10.08 16.80 5.24
CA PHE A 150 -10.37 15.37 5.12
C PHE A 150 -11.03 15.01 3.77
N LEU A 151 -11.99 15.83 3.32
CA LEU A 151 -12.62 15.65 2.00
C LEU A 151 -11.63 15.89 0.85
N ALA A 152 -10.69 16.82 0.99
CA ALA A 152 -9.64 17.05 0.02
C ALA A 152 -8.71 15.83 -0.10
N GLU A 153 -8.33 15.21 1.03
CA GLU A 153 -7.53 13.98 1.06
C GLU A 153 -8.25 12.82 0.36
N ILE A 154 -9.52 12.56 0.70
CA ILE A 154 -10.34 11.52 0.05
C ILE A 154 -10.43 11.78 -1.47
N ARG A 155 -10.67 13.02 -1.89
CA ARG A 155 -10.75 13.36 -3.31
C ARG A 155 -9.41 13.13 -4.01
N ALA A 156 -8.28 13.45 -3.36
CA ALA A 156 -6.95 13.18 -3.92
C ALA A 156 -6.70 11.68 -4.07
N GLU A 157 -7.06 10.87 -3.06
CA GLU A 157 -6.96 9.41 -3.10
C GLU A 157 -7.84 8.82 -4.23
N ALA A 158 -9.12 9.19 -4.29
CA ALA A 158 -10.04 8.73 -5.32
C ALA A 158 -9.57 9.09 -6.75
N ARG A 159 -8.96 10.26 -6.93
CA ARG A 159 -8.33 10.64 -8.22
C ARG A 159 -7.16 9.73 -8.56
N ASN A 160 -6.28 9.45 -7.60
CA ASN A 160 -5.14 8.54 -7.78
C ASN A 160 -5.58 7.12 -8.12
N GLU A 161 -6.63 6.62 -7.45
CA GLU A 161 -7.25 5.33 -7.75
C GLU A 161 -7.85 5.28 -9.16
N GLY A 162 -8.59 6.32 -9.56
CA GLY A 162 -9.16 6.44 -10.90
C GLY A 162 -8.10 6.43 -12.00
N ILE A 163 -6.97 7.13 -11.78
CA ILE A 163 -5.82 7.12 -12.69
C ILE A 163 -5.21 5.72 -12.81
N ASN A 164 -4.94 5.07 -11.66
CA ASN A 164 -4.42 3.70 -11.61
C ASN A 164 -5.32 2.72 -12.34
N TYR A 165 -6.63 2.83 -12.10
CA TYR A 165 -7.63 1.99 -12.73
C TYR A 165 -7.61 2.17 -14.26
N THR A 166 -7.54 3.40 -14.74
CA THR A 166 -7.48 3.72 -16.17
C THR A 166 -6.22 3.17 -16.84
N ALA A 167 -5.04 3.38 -16.23
CA ALA A 167 -3.77 2.82 -16.71
C ALA A 167 -3.82 1.28 -16.74
N SER A 168 -4.39 0.65 -15.71
CA SER A 168 -4.53 -0.80 -15.63
C SER A 168 -5.47 -1.34 -16.71
N ARG A 169 -6.58 -0.66 -17.00
CA ARG A 169 -7.51 -1.03 -18.08
C ARG A 169 -6.86 -0.93 -19.45
N LEU A 170 -6.06 0.11 -19.70
CA LEU A 170 -5.29 0.26 -20.95
C LEU A 170 -4.30 -0.90 -21.14
N ALA A 171 -3.50 -1.19 -20.10
CA ALA A 171 -2.54 -2.28 -20.14
C ALA A 171 -3.22 -3.65 -20.37
N ALA A 172 -4.36 -3.88 -19.70
CA ALA A 172 -5.15 -5.10 -19.90
C ALA A 172 -5.69 -5.21 -21.34
N ALA A 173 -6.22 -4.12 -21.90
CA ALA A 173 -6.73 -4.11 -23.27
C ALA A 173 -5.64 -4.46 -24.30
N PHE A 174 -4.40 -3.98 -24.10
CA PHE A 174 -3.25 -4.37 -24.91
C PHE A 174 -2.89 -5.85 -24.74
N ASN A 175 -2.76 -6.33 -23.49
CA ASN A 175 -2.39 -7.73 -23.21
C ASN A 175 -3.41 -8.74 -23.76
N HIS A 176 -4.67 -8.35 -23.89
CA HIS A 176 -5.74 -9.17 -24.47
C HIS A 176 -5.95 -8.95 -25.98
N GLY A 177 -5.12 -8.15 -26.64
CA GLY A 177 -5.14 -7.96 -28.10
C GLY A 177 -6.23 -7.03 -28.64
N PHE A 178 -6.91 -6.25 -27.78
CA PHE A 178 -7.88 -5.24 -28.21
C PHE A 178 -7.21 -4.00 -28.83
N ILE A 179 -5.94 -3.78 -28.53
CA ILE A 179 -5.16 -2.63 -29.02
C ILE A 179 -4.07 -3.13 -29.97
N ASN A 180 -4.18 -2.80 -31.25
CA ASN A 180 -3.18 -3.12 -32.26
C ASN A 180 -2.13 -2.01 -32.39
N LYS A 181 -1.33 -1.84 -31.33
CA LYS A 181 -0.22 -0.87 -31.25
C LYS A 181 1.05 -1.52 -30.75
N SER A 182 2.20 -0.85 -30.89
CA SER A 182 3.45 -1.37 -30.35
C SER A 182 3.47 -1.32 -28.82
N LEU A 183 4.23 -2.22 -28.17
CA LEU A 183 4.46 -2.18 -26.73
C LEU A 183 4.96 -0.80 -26.27
N ARG A 184 5.82 -0.17 -27.08
CA ARG A 184 6.38 1.15 -26.78
C ARG A 184 5.29 2.23 -26.73
N GLU A 185 4.42 2.29 -27.73
CA GLU A 185 3.32 3.27 -27.75
C GLU A 185 2.37 3.07 -26.55
N VAL A 186 2.00 1.81 -26.25
CA VAL A 186 1.12 1.53 -25.11
C VAL A 186 1.80 1.85 -23.78
N PHE A 187 3.09 1.54 -23.65
CA PHE A 187 3.89 1.91 -22.49
C PHE A 187 3.93 3.44 -22.29
N ASP A 188 4.19 4.19 -23.35
CA ASP A 188 4.27 5.66 -23.29
C ASP A 188 2.91 6.26 -22.88
N VAL A 189 1.79 5.76 -23.42
CA VAL A 189 0.44 6.22 -23.02
C VAL A 189 0.09 5.79 -21.60
N THR A 190 0.42 4.57 -21.18
CA THR A 190 0.19 4.09 -19.80
C THR A 190 0.97 4.94 -18.82
N ARG A 191 2.23 5.27 -19.14
CA ARG A 191 3.07 6.15 -18.35
C ARG A 191 2.52 7.58 -18.30
N MET A 192 2.04 8.11 -19.43
CA MET A 192 1.39 9.42 -19.51
C MET A 192 0.13 9.48 -18.62
N ILE A 193 -0.69 8.44 -18.60
CA ILE A 193 -1.84 8.37 -17.68
C ILE A 193 -1.37 8.38 -16.23
N LEU A 194 -0.34 7.59 -15.88
CA LEU A 194 0.18 7.53 -14.52
C LEU A 194 0.85 8.85 -14.07
N SER A 195 1.47 9.61 -14.97
CA SER A 195 2.05 10.93 -14.64
C SER A 195 1.01 11.98 -14.30
N ALA A 196 -0.26 11.79 -14.69
CA ALA A 196 -1.35 12.69 -14.31
C ALA A 196 -1.53 12.81 -12.78
N LYS A 197 -1.01 11.85 -11.99
CA LYS A 197 -0.99 11.97 -10.52
C LYS A 197 -0.13 13.12 -10.03
N GLU A 198 1.04 13.31 -10.66
CA GLU A 198 1.95 14.40 -10.34
C GLU A 198 1.35 15.74 -10.79
N GLU A 199 0.66 15.76 -11.92
CA GLU A 199 -0.05 16.94 -12.43
C GLU A 199 -1.18 17.36 -11.46
N LEU A 200 -2.05 16.44 -11.07
CA LEU A 200 -3.16 16.71 -10.14
C LEU A 200 -2.70 17.08 -8.72
N ALA A 201 -1.53 16.61 -8.29
CA ALA A 201 -0.95 17.00 -7.00
C ALA A 201 -0.46 18.46 -7.01
N ASN A 202 -0.09 19.00 -8.17
CA ASN A 202 0.50 20.32 -8.33
C ASN A 202 -0.49 21.37 -8.87
N GLU A 203 -1.68 20.97 -9.31
CA GLU A 203 -2.70 21.87 -9.84
C GLU A 203 -3.85 22.12 -8.86
N ALA A 204 -4.06 23.40 -8.53
CA ALA A 204 -5.12 23.82 -7.62
C ALA A 204 -6.54 23.65 -8.19
N HIS A 205 -6.69 23.55 -9.52
CA HIS A 205 -7.98 23.42 -10.19
C HIS A 205 -7.91 22.27 -11.19
N PRO A 206 -8.76 21.24 -11.05
CA PRO A 206 -8.76 20.14 -12.00
C PRO A 206 -9.15 20.61 -13.40
N ILE A 207 -8.28 20.34 -14.37
CA ILE A 207 -8.57 20.48 -15.80
C ILE A 207 -9.77 19.59 -16.16
N ASP A 208 -10.48 19.94 -17.24
CA ASP A 208 -11.65 19.26 -17.86
C ASP A 208 -11.53 17.73 -18.12
N GLY A 209 -10.43 17.09 -17.70
CA GLY A 209 -10.26 15.63 -17.75
C GLY A 209 -11.00 14.88 -16.64
N LEU A 210 -11.42 15.54 -15.56
CA LEU A 210 -12.09 14.88 -14.42
C LEU A 210 -13.62 14.80 -14.54
N SER A 211 -14.23 15.68 -15.33
CA SER A 211 -15.67 15.67 -15.62
C SER A 211 -16.08 14.47 -16.48
N GLY A 212 -15.15 13.98 -17.31
CA GLY A 212 -15.42 13.01 -18.36
C GLY A 212 -15.98 13.63 -19.65
N GLU A 213 -16.32 14.93 -19.66
CA GLU A 213 -16.97 15.60 -20.80
C GLU A 213 -16.15 15.48 -22.08
N TYR A 214 -14.82 15.65 -22.00
CA TYR A 214 -13.94 15.45 -23.16
C TYR A 214 -14.00 14.02 -23.71
N ALA A 215 -14.01 13.01 -22.82
CA ALA A 215 -14.08 11.60 -23.23
C ALA A 215 -15.46 11.27 -23.83
N GLU A 216 -16.54 11.75 -23.24
CA GLU A 216 -17.91 11.56 -23.73
C GLU A 216 -18.11 12.20 -25.10
N LYS A 217 -17.68 13.46 -25.27
CA LYS A 217 -17.71 14.14 -26.57
C LYS A 217 -16.89 13.40 -27.63
N SER A 218 -15.70 12.92 -27.27
CA SER A 218 -14.87 12.15 -28.21
C SER A 218 -15.56 10.86 -28.66
N LEU A 219 -16.25 10.16 -27.75
CA LEU A 219 -17.04 8.97 -28.08
C LEU A 219 -18.18 9.28 -29.05
N GLU A 220 -18.88 10.39 -28.86
CA GLU A 220 -19.95 10.83 -29.78
C GLU A 220 -19.40 11.11 -31.18
N GLU A 221 -18.29 11.83 -31.28
CA GLU A 221 -17.62 12.16 -32.55
C GLU A 221 -17.15 10.89 -33.28
N TRP A 222 -16.51 9.95 -32.57
CA TRP A 222 -16.06 8.68 -33.16
C TRP A 222 -17.23 7.81 -33.60
N ALA A 223 -18.31 7.75 -32.80
CA ALA A 223 -19.52 7.02 -33.18
C ALA A 223 -20.16 7.59 -34.46
N GLU A 224 -20.13 8.92 -34.63
CA GLU A 224 -20.59 9.55 -35.86
C GLU A 224 -19.71 9.23 -37.08
N GLN A 225 -18.39 9.22 -36.92
CA GLN A 225 -17.46 8.83 -37.99
C GLN A 225 -17.71 7.38 -38.42
N ILE A 226 -17.92 6.46 -37.48
CA ILE A 226 -18.26 5.06 -37.77
C ILE A 226 -19.59 4.98 -38.55
N ARG A 227 -20.63 5.72 -38.14
CA ARG A 227 -21.92 5.76 -38.84
C ARG A 227 -21.84 6.31 -40.26
N LYS A 228 -20.98 7.30 -40.49
CA LYS A 228 -20.77 7.90 -41.82
C LYS A 228 -19.96 7.00 -42.77
N GLY A 229 -19.52 5.84 -42.30
CA GLY A 229 -18.73 4.89 -43.08
C GLY A 229 -17.40 5.51 -43.44
N SER A 230 -16.49 5.64 -42.49
CA SER A 230 -15.11 6.03 -42.76
C SER A 230 -14.49 5.02 -43.74
N SER A 231 -14.49 5.39 -45.02
CA SER A 231 -13.61 4.87 -46.05
C SER A 231 -12.17 5.02 -45.55
N GLN A 232 -11.59 3.91 -45.13
CA GLN A 232 -10.16 3.76 -44.92
C GLN A 232 -9.55 3.11 -46.17
#